data_AF-A0AAW1JGH4-F1
#
_entry.id   AF-A0AAW1JGH4-F1
#
_cell.length_a   1.000
_cell.length_b   1.000
_cell.length_c   1.000
_cell.angle_alpha   90.00
_cell.angle_beta   90.00
_cell.angle_gamma   90.00
#
_symmetry.space_group_name_H-M   'P 1'
#
loop_
_entity.id
_entity.type
_entity.pdbx_description
1 polymer ?
#
loop_
_entity_poly.entity_id
_entity_poly.type
_entity_poly.pdbx_seq_one_letter_code
_entity_poly.pdbx_strand_id
1 'polypeptide(L)'
;MSNTFTLTGHSSVISVDYHPPIELDPRYEYALGLIGFHTYHTIANIVEGANKFYYNNDKAITIPVGAYEISDIETYLKNALPNAKLSLQPNNQTSKCEMESSLEIDFRKKDSIGRMLGFSEKLLEANKKHESDLPVKIIKVAMIRVHVPHVSVNDEIRFKLLDAVQNSKTISIPFRKWDLYELPSLRATTTDIWPIKSSNNLEKPRYVLVAFQKGKKDNYKADASMFDH
;
A
#
# COMPACT_ATOMS: atom_id res chain seq x y z
N MET A 1 -7.70 -20.71 -4.78
CA MET A 1 -6.45 -19.98 -5.06
C MET A 1 -6.45 -18.70 -4.24
N SER A 2 -5.44 -18.48 -3.42
CA SER A 2 -5.27 -17.22 -2.69
C SER A 2 -4.51 -16.23 -3.56
N ASN A 3 -5.12 -15.10 -3.91
CA ASN A 3 -4.42 -14.00 -4.57
C ASN A 3 -3.89 -13.05 -3.50
N THR A 4 -2.58 -12.80 -3.51
CA THR A 4 -1.93 -11.85 -2.60
C THR A 4 -1.81 -10.49 -3.28
N PHE A 5 -2.32 -9.45 -2.63
CA PHE A 5 -2.29 -8.07 -3.11
C PHE A 5 -1.25 -7.28 -2.32
N THR A 6 -0.26 -6.73 -3.01
CA THR A 6 0.73 -5.83 -2.40
C THR A 6 0.43 -4.39 -2.79
N LEU A 7 0.20 -3.53 -1.79
CA LEU A 7 0.03 -2.09 -1.97
C LEU A 7 1.20 -1.34 -1.31
N THR A 8 1.92 -0.52 -2.05
CA THR A 8 3.04 0.30 -1.53
C THR A 8 2.81 1.78 -1.87
N GLY A 9 3.11 2.67 -0.92
CA GLY A 9 2.98 4.11 -1.13
C GLY A 9 3.47 4.91 0.07
N HIS A 10 3.82 6.17 -0.16
CA HIS A 10 4.29 7.12 0.87
C HIS A 10 3.19 8.11 1.32
N SER A 11 1.94 7.86 0.93
CA SER A 11 0.79 8.74 1.19
C SER A 11 -0.11 8.14 2.27
N SER A 12 -0.90 8.99 2.93
CA SER A 12 -1.99 8.56 3.83
C SER A 12 -3.12 7.83 3.10
N VAL A 13 -3.12 7.87 1.77
CA VAL A 13 -4.01 7.11 0.89
C VAL A 13 -3.17 6.25 -0.05
N ILE A 14 -3.37 4.94 -0.01
CA ILE A 14 -2.70 3.97 -0.89
C ILE A 14 -3.75 3.35 -1.82
N SER A 15 -3.49 3.38 -3.13
CA SER A 15 -4.35 2.82 -4.16
C SER A 15 -3.48 2.10 -5.20
N VAL A 16 -3.98 1.01 -5.77
CA VAL A 16 -3.29 0.23 -6.80
C VAL A 16 -4.29 -0.22 -7.85
N ASP A 17 -3.91 -0.10 -9.12
CA ASP A 17 -4.69 -0.60 -10.25
C ASP A 17 -4.07 -1.92 -10.74
N TYR A 18 -4.85 -3.00 -10.70
CA TYR A 18 -4.41 -4.30 -11.22
C TYR A 18 -4.81 -4.45 -12.69
N HIS A 19 -3.84 -4.85 -13.53
CA HIS A 19 -4.08 -5.21 -14.92
C HIS A 19 -3.42 -6.57 -15.25
N PRO A 20 -4.17 -7.56 -15.78
CA PRO A 20 -5.60 -7.52 -16.12
C PRO A 20 -6.52 -7.38 -14.88
N PRO A 21 -7.77 -6.91 -15.05
CA PRO A 21 -8.72 -6.80 -13.95
C PRO A 21 -8.99 -8.16 -13.32
N ILE A 22 -9.25 -8.16 -12.02
CA ILE A 22 -9.53 -9.39 -11.27
C ILE A 22 -10.96 -9.83 -11.60
N GLU A 23 -11.09 -10.98 -12.26
CA GLU A 23 -12.38 -11.62 -12.51
C GLU A 23 -12.69 -12.59 -11.36
N LEU A 24 -13.80 -12.32 -10.65
CA LEU A 24 -14.31 -13.18 -9.58
C LEU A 24 -15.46 -14.03 -10.12
N ASP A 25 -15.53 -15.31 -9.74
CA ASP A 25 -16.58 -16.23 -10.18
C ASP A 25 -17.91 -15.87 -9.50
N PRO A 26 -18.95 -15.49 -10.26
CA PRO A 26 -20.19 -14.97 -9.70
C PRO A 26 -20.99 -15.97 -8.85
N ARG A 27 -20.60 -17.24 -8.80
CA ARG A 27 -21.28 -18.28 -8.00
C ARG A 27 -20.87 -18.27 -6.52
N TYR A 28 -19.85 -17.52 -6.16
CA TYR A 28 -19.33 -17.47 -4.80
C TYR A 28 -19.48 -16.08 -4.19
N GLU A 29 -19.70 -16.03 -2.88
CA GLU A 29 -19.56 -14.81 -2.10
C GLU A 29 -18.09 -14.66 -1.68
N TYR A 30 -17.53 -13.48 -1.95
CA TYR A 30 -16.14 -13.17 -1.61
C TYR A 30 -16.09 -12.17 -0.46
N ALA A 31 -15.27 -12.46 0.54
CA ALA A 31 -14.89 -11.51 1.57
C ALA A 31 -13.43 -11.10 1.37
N LEU A 32 -13.16 -9.81 1.44
CA LEU A 32 -11.81 -9.29 1.37
C LEU A 32 -11.22 -9.23 2.79
N GLY A 33 -10.26 -10.10 3.07
CA GLY A 33 -9.55 -10.14 4.34
C GLY A 33 -8.22 -9.41 4.27
N LEU A 34 -7.98 -8.45 5.16
CA LEU A 34 -6.65 -7.88 5.35
C LEU A 34 -5.79 -8.90 6.10
N ILE A 35 -4.85 -9.53 5.41
CA ILE A 35 -3.98 -10.57 5.99
C ILE A 35 -2.86 -9.94 6.83
N GLY A 36 -2.37 -8.74 6.45
CA GLY A 36 -1.34 -8.03 7.19
C GLY A 36 -1.21 -6.57 6.74
N PHE A 37 -0.86 -5.70 7.67
CA PHE A 37 -0.59 -4.27 7.42
C PHE A 37 0.76 -3.91 8.01
N HIS A 38 1.70 -3.56 7.14
CA HIS A 38 3.06 -3.21 7.51
C HIS A 38 3.29 -1.74 7.19
N THR A 39 3.49 -0.91 8.22
CA THR A 39 3.88 0.49 8.07
C THR A 39 5.34 0.65 8.44
N TYR A 40 6.12 1.30 7.58
CA TYR A 40 7.42 1.83 7.96
C TYR A 40 7.23 3.15 8.70
N HIS A 41 8.16 3.49 9.61
CA HIS A 41 8.34 4.68 10.49
C HIS A 41 7.81 6.07 10.05
N THR A 42 6.63 6.15 9.45
CA THR A 42 6.08 7.34 8.77
C THR A 42 5.00 8.01 9.62
N ILE A 43 4.54 7.34 10.68
CA ILE A 43 3.58 7.87 11.65
C ILE A 43 4.29 8.00 12.99
N ALA A 44 4.47 9.24 13.47
CA ALA A 44 5.09 9.50 14.76
C ALA A 44 4.23 8.92 15.90
N ASN A 45 4.80 8.00 16.66
CA ASN A 45 4.16 7.41 17.85
C ASN A 45 4.46 8.22 19.11
N ILE A 46 5.60 8.94 19.14
CA ILE A 46 5.94 9.92 20.17
C ILE A 46 5.63 11.33 19.63
N VAL A 47 4.76 12.05 20.33
CA VAL A 47 4.28 13.38 19.94
C VAL A 47 4.46 14.37 21.09
N GLU A 48 4.49 15.66 20.75
CA GLU A 48 4.59 16.72 21.73
C GLU A 48 3.44 16.64 22.76
N GLY A 49 3.77 16.81 24.04
CA GLY A 49 2.81 16.71 25.13
C GLY A 49 2.50 15.28 25.61
N ALA A 50 3.08 14.24 25.01
CA ALA A 50 2.98 12.84 25.45
C ALA A 50 4.30 12.09 25.22
N ASN A 51 5.41 12.73 25.59
CA ASN A 51 6.78 12.29 25.27
C ASN A 51 7.73 12.30 26.47
N LYS A 52 7.22 12.38 27.70
CA LYS A 52 8.07 12.38 28.90
C LYS A 52 8.17 11.02 29.56
N PHE A 53 9.35 10.70 30.04
CA PHE A 53 9.62 9.54 30.86
C PHE A 53 10.02 10.00 32.26
N TYR A 54 9.15 9.80 33.25
CA TYR A 54 9.38 10.25 34.61
C TYR A 54 9.99 9.15 35.47
N TYR A 55 10.99 9.51 36.27
CA TYR A 55 11.70 8.60 37.15
C TYR A 55 12.06 9.29 38.48
N ASN A 56 12.14 8.50 39.56
CA ASN A 56 12.39 8.98 40.92
C ASN A 56 11.51 10.20 41.30
N ASN A 57 10.20 10.10 41.02
CA ASN A 57 9.13 11.10 41.24
C ASN A 57 9.25 12.47 40.53
N ASP A 58 10.44 13.08 40.52
CA ASP A 58 10.61 14.49 40.13
C ASP A 58 11.44 14.69 38.86
N LYS A 59 12.13 13.65 38.39
CA LYS A 59 12.98 13.75 37.20
C LYS A 59 12.24 13.28 35.96
N ALA A 60 12.54 13.90 34.83
CA ALA A 60 11.91 13.60 33.55
C ALA A 60 12.93 13.64 32.43
N ILE A 61 12.86 12.67 31.53
CA ILE A 61 13.52 12.69 30.22
C ILE A 61 12.47 13.02 29.19
N THR A 62 12.75 13.99 28.33
CA THR A 62 11.87 14.30 27.20
C THR A 62 12.42 13.57 25.98
N ILE A 63 11.65 12.63 25.45
CA ILE A 63 12.00 11.91 24.23
C ILE A 63 11.63 12.79 23.03
N PRO A 64 12.51 12.92 22.02
CA PRO A 64 12.18 13.69 20.83
C PRO A 64 10.94 13.14 20.13
N VAL A 65 10.21 14.01 19.45
CA VAL A 65 9.05 13.59 18.67
C VAL A 65 9.50 12.79 17.44
N GLY A 66 8.78 11.74 17.11
CA GLY A 66 9.19 10.85 16.03
C GLY A 66 8.49 9.50 16.06
N ALA A 67 8.90 8.63 15.14
CA ALA A 67 8.50 7.24 15.06
C ALA A 67 9.62 6.37 15.65
N TYR A 68 9.30 5.59 16.68
CA TYR A 68 10.26 4.77 17.42
C TYR A 68 9.73 3.35 17.59
N GLU A 69 10.59 2.35 17.42
CA GLU A 69 10.33 1.02 17.96
C GLU A 69 10.57 0.99 19.49
N ILE A 70 10.10 -0.07 20.15
CA ILE A 70 10.34 -0.23 21.60
C ILE A 70 11.86 -0.31 21.89
N SER A 71 12.61 -0.98 21.01
CA SER A 71 14.06 -1.09 21.02
C SER A 71 14.76 0.27 20.93
N ASP A 72 14.26 1.18 20.09
CA ASP A 72 14.80 2.53 19.95
C ASP A 72 14.62 3.34 21.25
N ILE A 73 13.42 3.22 21.86
CA ILE A 73 13.11 3.88 23.13
C ILE A 73 13.99 3.32 24.24
N GLU A 74 14.15 2.00 24.31
CA GLU A 74 15.03 1.35 25.29
C GLU A 74 16.46 1.89 25.16
N THR A 75 16.99 1.92 23.94
CA THR A 75 18.33 2.42 23.64
C THR A 75 18.48 3.88 24.04
N TYR A 76 17.50 4.71 23.69
CA TYR A 76 17.48 6.13 24.06
C TYR A 76 17.50 6.33 25.58
N LEU A 77 16.67 5.59 26.32
CA LEU A 77 16.59 5.68 27.78
C LEU A 77 17.85 5.16 28.46
N LYS A 78 18.46 4.07 27.98
CA LYS A 78 19.76 3.57 28.47
C LYS A 78 20.87 4.61 28.29
N ASN A 79 20.90 5.28 27.14
CA ASN A 79 21.88 6.34 26.88
C ASN A 79 21.65 7.58 27.76
N ALA A 80 20.39 7.94 28.02
CA ALA A 80 20.05 9.06 28.90
C ALA A 80 20.26 8.75 30.40
N LEU A 81 20.22 7.47 30.78
CA LEU A 81 20.40 6.98 32.16
C LEU A 81 21.46 5.88 32.22
N PRO A 82 22.75 6.18 31.94
CA PRO A 82 23.80 5.18 31.80
C PRO A 82 24.07 4.38 33.10
N ASN A 83 23.76 4.96 34.25
CA ASN A 83 23.96 4.34 35.56
C ASN A 83 22.74 3.52 36.04
N ALA A 84 21.61 3.60 35.34
CA ALA A 84 20.43 2.84 35.67
C ALA A 84 20.43 1.52 34.92
N LYS A 85 20.09 0.42 35.59
CA LYS A 85 19.68 -0.78 34.88
C LYS A 85 18.28 -0.51 34.35
N LEU A 86 18.10 -0.57 33.04
CA LEU A 86 16.80 -0.40 32.40
C LEU A 86 16.66 -1.44 31.29
N SER A 87 15.53 -2.11 31.26
CA SER A 87 15.12 -3.05 30.22
C SER A 87 13.70 -2.69 29.80
N LEU A 88 13.47 -2.61 28.49
CA LEU A 88 12.16 -2.34 27.92
C LEU A 88 12.00 -3.22 26.68
N GLN A 89 11.11 -4.19 26.75
CA GLN A 89 10.96 -5.21 25.70
C GLN A 89 9.49 -5.41 25.31
N PRO A 90 9.20 -5.61 24.01
CA PRO A 90 7.90 -6.10 23.58
C PRO A 90 7.75 -7.58 23.93
N ASN A 91 6.57 -7.97 24.40
CA ASN A 91 6.14 -9.35 24.45
C ASN A 91 5.22 -9.63 23.25
N ASN A 92 5.78 -10.27 22.22
CA ASN A 92 5.07 -10.53 20.96
C ASN A 92 3.89 -11.51 21.11
N GLN A 93 3.82 -12.28 22.19
CA GLN A 93 2.70 -13.20 22.44
C GLN A 93 1.49 -12.46 23.02
N THR A 94 1.74 -11.52 23.95
CA THR A 94 0.67 -10.77 24.63
C THR A 94 0.39 -9.41 23.98
N SER A 95 1.22 -8.99 23.03
CA SER A 95 1.24 -7.63 22.46
C SER A 95 1.42 -6.53 23.51
N LYS A 96 2.02 -6.87 24.66
CA LYS A 96 2.27 -5.96 25.79
C LYS A 96 3.74 -5.58 25.88
N CYS A 97 4.06 -4.64 26.74
CA CYS A 97 5.43 -4.24 27.03
C CYS A 97 5.84 -4.71 28.42
N GLU A 98 7.05 -5.24 28.53
CA GLU A 98 7.69 -5.59 29.79
C GLU A 98 8.78 -4.55 30.09
N MET A 99 8.74 -3.99 31.30
CA MET A 99 9.68 -2.98 31.75
C MET A 99 10.28 -3.37 33.08
N GLU A 100 11.60 -3.25 33.18
CA GLU A 100 12.34 -3.40 34.44
C GLU A 100 13.32 -2.25 34.55
N SER A 101 13.37 -1.60 35.71
CA SER A 101 14.36 -0.58 35.98
C SER A 101 14.84 -0.62 37.42
N SER A 102 16.10 -0.28 37.64
CA SER A 102 16.64 -0.04 38.98
C SER A 102 16.12 1.25 39.62
N LEU A 103 15.38 2.06 38.87
CA LEU A 103 14.76 3.30 39.32
C LEU A 103 13.24 3.15 39.39
N GLU A 104 12.62 3.96 40.24
CA GLU A 104 11.16 4.07 40.28
C GLU A 104 10.67 4.86 39.07
N ILE A 105 9.63 4.39 38.39
CA ILE A 105 9.09 5.01 37.17
C ILE A 105 7.67 5.51 37.44
N ASP A 106 7.38 6.73 37.01
CA ASP A 106 6.07 7.35 37.23
C ASP A 106 5.29 7.52 35.91
N PHE A 107 4.21 6.77 35.75
CA PHE A 107 3.29 6.90 34.61
C PHE A 107 1.97 7.59 34.96
N ARG A 108 1.82 8.13 36.17
CA ARG A 108 0.59 8.84 36.59
C ARG A 108 0.40 10.18 35.88
N LYS A 109 1.48 10.76 35.35
CA LYS A 109 1.44 12.06 34.67
C LYS A 109 0.91 11.90 33.24
N LYS A 110 -0.01 12.79 32.83
CA LYS A 110 -0.71 12.69 31.53
C LYS A 110 0.19 12.87 30.31
N ASP A 111 1.29 13.61 30.46
CA ASP A 111 2.30 13.82 29.41
C ASP A 111 3.37 12.72 29.39
N SER A 112 3.17 11.67 30.17
CA SER A 112 4.03 10.49 30.20
C SER A 112 3.84 9.59 28.98
N ILE A 113 4.92 8.95 28.54
CA ILE A 113 4.89 7.93 27.49
C ILE A 113 4.20 6.62 27.94
N GLY A 114 3.91 6.45 29.23
CA GLY A 114 3.37 5.22 29.80
C GLY A 114 2.13 4.70 29.06
N ARG A 115 1.21 5.59 28.68
CA ARG A 115 0.00 5.22 27.93
C ARG A 115 0.29 4.66 26.54
N MET A 116 1.31 5.17 25.86
CA MET A 116 1.75 4.64 24.56
C MET A 116 2.35 3.25 24.74
N LEU A 117 3.15 3.07 25.80
CA LEU A 117 3.72 1.78 26.20
C LEU A 117 2.70 0.77 26.77
N GLY A 118 1.43 1.16 26.90
CA GLY A 118 0.35 0.30 27.38
C GLY A 118 0.19 0.25 28.91
N PHE A 119 0.91 1.08 29.68
CA PHE A 119 0.77 1.16 31.12
C PHE A 119 -0.38 2.11 31.51
N SER A 120 -1.13 1.71 32.53
CA SER A 120 -2.08 2.59 33.22
C SER A 120 -1.35 3.68 34.02
N GLU A 121 -2.10 4.66 34.52
CA GLU A 121 -1.60 5.76 35.36
C GLU A 121 -1.16 5.22 36.73
N LYS A 122 0.02 4.59 36.78
CA LYS A 122 0.57 3.96 37.98
C LYS A 122 2.06 4.25 38.15
N LEU A 123 2.52 3.99 39.37
CA LEU A 123 3.93 4.01 39.72
C LEU A 123 4.49 2.58 39.58
N LEU A 124 5.65 2.44 38.95
CA LEU A 124 6.37 1.17 38.86
C LEU A 124 7.50 1.13 39.89
N GLU A 125 7.46 0.13 40.75
CA GLU A 125 8.48 -0.12 41.77
C GLU A 125 9.85 -0.44 41.13
N ALA A 126 10.92 0.07 41.74
CA ALA A 126 12.29 -0.21 41.32
C ALA A 126 12.67 -1.70 41.51
N ASN A 127 13.60 -2.17 40.68
CA ASN A 127 14.18 -3.53 40.67
C ASN A 127 13.14 -4.65 40.54
N LYS A 128 12.02 -4.35 39.88
CA LYS A 128 10.95 -5.30 39.62
C LYS A 128 10.58 -5.24 38.16
N LYS A 129 10.27 -6.41 37.61
CA LYS A 129 9.73 -6.55 36.26
C LYS A 129 8.24 -6.27 36.29
N HIS A 130 7.79 -5.37 35.43
CA HIS A 130 6.39 -4.96 35.28
C HIS A 130 5.92 -5.25 33.87
N GLU A 131 4.70 -5.74 33.74
CA GLU A 131 4.02 -5.86 32.44
C GLU A 131 3.02 -4.70 32.29
N SER A 132 2.85 -4.24 31.06
CA SER A 132 1.83 -3.26 30.70
C SER A 132 0.42 -3.83 30.88
N ASP A 133 -0.51 -2.98 31.28
CA ASP A 133 -1.90 -3.39 31.55
C ASP A 133 -2.68 -3.61 30.25
N LEU A 134 -2.32 -2.85 29.22
CA LEU A 134 -2.92 -2.86 27.89
C LEU A 134 -1.88 -3.22 26.81
N PRO A 135 -2.33 -3.70 25.64
CA PRO A 135 -1.45 -3.84 24.49
C PRO A 135 -0.79 -2.51 24.11
N VAL A 136 0.45 -2.58 23.63
CA VAL A 136 1.25 -1.40 23.26
C VAL A 136 0.59 -0.70 22.07
N LYS A 137 0.36 0.61 22.19
CA LYS A 137 -0.29 1.42 21.14
C LYS A 137 0.73 2.23 20.35
N ILE A 138 1.62 1.53 19.66
CA ILE A 138 2.64 2.15 18.79
C ILE A 138 1.99 2.78 17.55
N ILE A 139 0.93 2.17 17.00
CA ILE A 139 0.31 2.63 15.76
C ILE A 139 -1.00 3.37 16.07
N LYS A 140 -1.07 4.67 15.76
CA LYS A 140 -2.29 5.52 15.88
C LYS A 140 -3.24 5.38 14.68
N VAL A 141 -3.26 4.24 13.99
CA VAL A 141 -4.16 4.04 12.85
C VAL A 141 -5.49 3.51 13.36
N ALA A 142 -6.49 4.40 13.43
CA ALA A 142 -7.82 4.06 13.94
C ALA A 142 -8.70 3.35 12.90
N MET A 143 -8.48 3.58 11.60
CA MET A 143 -9.29 3.01 10.53
C MET A 143 -8.49 2.92 9.24
N ILE A 144 -8.49 1.73 8.63
CA ILE A 144 -8.09 1.52 7.24
C ILE A 144 -9.39 1.35 6.45
N ARG A 145 -9.65 2.24 5.49
CA ARG A 145 -10.84 2.16 4.63
C ARG A 145 -10.40 1.80 3.23
N VAL A 146 -10.82 0.62 2.76
CA VAL A 146 -10.57 0.15 1.40
C VAL A 146 -11.80 0.47 0.55
N HIS A 147 -11.66 1.37 -0.42
CA HIS A 147 -12.66 1.60 -1.45
C HIS A 147 -12.25 0.84 -2.71
N VAL A 148 -13.06 -0.16 -3.10
CA VAL A 148 -12.88 -0.87 -4.36
C VAL A 148 -13.92 -0.34 -5.35
N PRO A 149 -13.56 0.52 -6.31
CA PRO A 149 -14.47 0.91 -7.38
C PRO A 149 -14.70 -0.29 -8.30
N HIS A 150 -15.88 -0.88 -8.23
CA HIS A 150 -16.35 -1.88 -9.20
C HIS A 150 -17.09 -1.15 -10.33
N VAL A 151 -16.57 -1.22 -11.55
CA VAL A 151 -17.27 -0.72 -12.73
C VAL A 151 -18.22 -1.82 -13.22
N SER A 152 -19.48 -1.76 -12.78
CA SER A 152 -20.57 -2.55 -13.37
C SER A 152 -21.14 -1.81 -14.58
N VAL A 153 -21.21 -2.50 -15.72
CA VAL A 153 -22.11 -2.09 -16.80
C VAL A 153 -23.56 -2.14 -16.29
N ASN A 154 -24.39 -1.16 -16.68
CA ASN A 154 -25.81 -1.19 -16.33
C ASN A 154 -26.50 -2.44 -16.91
N ASP A 155 -27.65 -2.84 -16.37
CA ASP A 155 -28.28 -4.10 -16.73
C ASP A 155 -28.65 -4.19 -18.23
N GLU A 156 -29.02 -3.07 -18.85
CA GLU A 156 -29.30 -3.02 -20.29
C GLU A 156 -28.07 -3.29 -21.15
N ILE A 157 -26.91 -2.70 -20.82
CA ILE A 157 -25.65 -2.92 -21.54
C ILE A 157 -25.12 -4.31 -21.22
N ARG A 158 -25.21 -4.76 -19.96
CA ARG A 158 -24.82 -6.10 -19.51
C ARG A 158 -25.58 -7.18 -20.28
N PHE A 159 -26.89 -7.03 -20.42
CA PHE A 159 -27.72 -7.98 -21.18
C PHE A 159 -27.32 -8.04 -22.65
N LYS A 160 -27.11 -6.87 -23.29
CA LYS A 160 -26.64 -6.80 -24.69
C LYS A 160 -25.25 -7.41 -24.88
N LEU A 161 -24.36 -7.25 -23.90
CA LEU A 161 -23.00 -7.78 -23.93
C LEU A 161 -22.98 -9.29 -23.71
N LEU A 162 -23.78 -9.80 -22.77
CA LEU A 162 -23.96 -11.23 -22.53
C LEU A 162 -24.60 -11.94 -23.74
N ASP A 163 -25.61 -11.33 -24.35
CA ASP A 163 -26.24 -11.84 -25.57
C ASP A 163 -25.27 -11.84 -26.76
N ALA A 164 -24.45 -10.80 -26.91
CA ALA A 164 -23.43 -10.74 -27.96
C ALA A 164 -22.33 -11.80 -27.77
N VAL A 165 -21.88 -12.03 -26.53
CA VAL A 165 -20.87 -13.06 -26.21
C VAL A 165 -21.41 -14.47 -26.42
N GLN A 166 -22.64 -14.75 -25.97
CA GLN A 166 -23.27 -16.07 -26.14
C GLN A 166 -23.50 -16.42 -27.61
N ASN A 167 -23.86 -15.43 -28.42
CA ASN A 167 -24.10 -15.62 -29.86
C ASN A 167 -22.84 -15.46 -30.72
N SER A 168 -21.65 -15.40 -30.13
CA SER A 168 -20.37 -15.20 -30.83
C SER A 168 -20.38 -14.00 -31.80
N LYS A 169 -21.16 -12.96 -31.49
CA LYS A 169 -21.22 -11.74 -32.29
C LYS A 169 -19.98 -10.90 -32.02
N THR A 170 -19.36 -10.41 -33.08
CA THR A 170 -18.19 -9.54 -33.00
C THR A 170 -18.58 -8.24 -32.28
N ILE A 171 -17.99 -7.99 -31.12
CA ILE A 171 -18.22 -6.75 -30.35
C ILE A 171 -17.26 -5.69 -30.88
N SER A 172 -17.79 -4.67 -31.54
CA SER A 172 -17.02 -3.50 -31.94
C SER A 172 -16.74 -2.64 -30.72
N ILE A 173 -15.49 -2.66 -30.24
CA ILE A 173 -15.04 -1.82 -29.12
C ILE A 173 -14.50 -0.51 -29.73
N PRO A 174 -15.16 0.64 -29.51
CA PRO A 174 -14.64 1.90 -30.04
C PRO A 174 -13.33 2.28 -29.33
N PHE A 175 -12.26 2.44 -30.10
CA PHE A 175 -10.94 2.83 -29.61
C PHE A 175 -10.90 4.35 -29.33
N ARG A 176 -10.24 4.75 -28.23
CA ARG A 176 -10.12 6.17 -27.85
C ARG A 176 -9.25 7.01 -28.80
N LYS A 177 -8.32 6.41 -29.56
CA LYS A 177 -7.44 7.10 -30.53
C LYS A 177 -6.71 6.08 -31.42
N TRP A 178 -6.46 6.43 -32.68
CA TRP A 178 -5.63 5.67 -33.63
C TRP A 178 -4.50 6.56 -34.13
N ASP A 179 -3.27 6.05 -34.12
CA ASP A 179 -2.11 6.69 -34.75
C ASP A 179 -1.51 5.70 -35.77
N LEU A 180 -1.46 6.10 -37.05
CA LEU A 180 -0.94 5.30 -38.16
C LEU A 180 0.51 5.68 -38.44
N TYR A 181 1.39 4.68 -38.47
CA TYR A 181 2.78 4.83 -38.89
C TYR A 181 3.03 4.01 -40.15
N GLU A 182 3.21 4.69 -41.28
CA GLU A 182 3.58 4.07 -42.55
C GLU A 182 5.09 4.14 -42.79
N LEU A 183 5.69 3.03 -43.26
CA LEU A 183 7.00 3.12 -43.91
C LEU A 183 6.82 3.41 -45.39
N PRO A 184 7.42 4.49 -45.92
CA PRO A 184 7.29 4.83 -47.33
C PRO A 184 7.95 3.80 -48.26
N SER A 185 8.91 3.02 -47.75
CA SER A 185 9.56 1.92 -48.48
C SER A 185 10.19 0.92 -47.50
N LEU A 186 9.96 -0.38 -47.71
CA LEU A 186 10.65 -1.43 -46.96
C LEU A 186 12.15 -1.40 -47.29
N ARG A 187 12.99 -1.34 -46.26
CA ARG A 187 14.44 -1.46 -46.42
C ARG A 187 14.80 -2.91 -46.76
N ALA A 188 15.84 -3.12 -47.57
CA ALA A 188 16.35 -4.47 -47.87
C ALA A 188 17.17 -5.03 -46.69
N THR A 189 16.55 -5.09 -45.51
CA THR A 189 17.14 -5.57 -44.26
C THR A 189 16.24 -6.63 -43.64
N THR A 190 16.82 -7.60 -42.94
CA THR A 190 16.07 -8.65 -42.24
C THR A 190 15.50 -8.18 -40.89
N THR A 191 15.89 -6.99 -40.44
CA THR A 191 15.42 -6.35 -39.22
C THR A 191 15.22 -4.86 -39.48
N ASP A 192 14.19 -4.28 -38.86
CA ASP A 192 13.95 -2.84 -38.87
C ASP A 192 13.39 -2.39 -37.52
N ILE A 193 13.62 -1.14 -37.16
CA ILE A 193 13.27 -0.58 -35.84
C ILE A 193 12.35 0.63 -36.04
N TRP A 194 11.16 0.58 -35.45
CA TRP A 194 10.16 1.66 -35.56
C TRP A 194 10.02 2.43 -34.24
N PRO A 195 10.33 3.74 -34.21
CA PRO A 195 10.13 4.56 -33.02
C PRO A 195 8.67 4.97 -32.88
N ILE A 196 7.94 4.34 -31.97
CA ILE A 196 6.58 4.73 -31.58
C ILE A 196 6.68 5.86 -30.54
N LYS A 197 6.24 7.08 -30.89
CA LYS A 197 6.21 8.21 -29.95
C LYS A 197 4.82 8.31 -29.33
N SER A 198 4.70 8.08 -28.03
CA SER A 198 3.45 8.30 -27.28
C SER A 198 3.43 9.73 -26.72
N SER A 199 2.26 10.38 -26.78
CA SER A 199 2.10 11.81 -26.45
C SER A 199 2.14 12.10 -24.94
N ASN A 200 1.86 11.11 -24.09
CA ASN A 200 1.94 11.23 -22.62
C ASN A 200 1.97 9.83 -21.96
N ASN A 201 2.40 9.74 -20.69
CA ASN A 201 2.46 8.47 -19.93
C ASN A 201 1.08 7.81 -19.70
N LEU A 202 -0.02 8.51 -19.97
CA LEU A 202 -1.40 8.02 -19.83
C LEU A 202 -1.90 7.32 -21.11
N GLU A 203 -1.37 7.69 -22.27
CA GLU A 203 -1.70 7.17 -23.61
C GLU A 203 -0.64 6.17 -24.08
N LYS A 204 -0.28 5.21 -23.21
CA LYS A 204 0.58 4.09 -23.65
C LYS A 204 -0.21 3.19 -24.62
N PRO A 205 0.34 2.85 -25.80
CA PRO A 205 -0.31 1.92 -26.72
C PRO A 205 -0.45 0.55 -26.04
N ARG A 206 -1.69 0.05 -25.94
CA ARG A 206 -1.98 -1.24 -25.29
C ARG A 206 -1.81 -2.42 -26.23
N TYR A 207 -1.97 -2.18 -27.53
CA TYR A 207 -1.83 -3.18 -28.58
C TYR A 207 -1.12 -2.53 -29.77
N VAL A 208 -0.22 -3.29 -30.40
CA VAL A 208 0.45 -2.90 -31.64
C VAL A 208 0.04 -3.93 -32.69
N LEU A 209 -0.67 -3.49 -33.72
CA LEU A 209 -1.06 -4.31 -34.87
C LEU A 209 -0.07 -4.01 -35.99
N VAL A 210 0.68 -5.02 -36.39
CA VAL A 210 1.57 -4.96 -37.56
C VAL A 210 0.89 -5.71 -38.68
N ALA A 211 0.71 -5.06 -39.81
CA ALA A 211 0.11 -5.68 -40.99
C ALA A 211 0.85 -5.25 -42.24
N PHE A 212 0.95 -6.16 -43.21
CA PHE A 212 1.57 -5.92 -44.51
C PHE A 212 0.49 -5.79 -45.57
N GLN A 213 0.69 -4.86 -46.49
CA GLN A 213 -0.22 -4.66 -47.62
C GLN A 213 0.59 -4.35 -48.87
N LYS A 214 0.14 -4.86 -50.01
CA LYS A 214 0.79 -4.65 -51.32
C LYS A 214 -0.21 -4.06 -52.32
N GLY A 215 0.17 -2.95 -52.96
CA GLY A 215 -0.57 -2.41 -54.11
C GLY A 215 -1.94 -1.79 -53.80
N LYS A 216 -2.23 -1.48 -52.53
CA LYS A 216 -3.49 -0.85 -52.08
C LYS A 216 -3.37 0.66 -51.82
N LYS A 217 -2.14 1.18 -51.78
CA LYS A 217 -1.88 2.62 -51.65
C LYS A 217 -2.41 3.35 -52.89
N ASP A 218 -3.26 4.35 -52.66
CA ASP A 218 -3.91 5.19 -53.68
C ASP A 218 -4.85 4.47 -54.67
N ASN A 219 -5.25 3.22 -54.39
CA ASN A 219 -6.20 2.46 -55.20
C ASN A 219 -7.60 2.48 -54.59
N TYR A 220 -8.46 3.43 -55.03
CA TYR A 220 -9.82 3.60 -54.51
C TYR A 220 -10.75 2.40 -54.71
N LYS A 221 -10.40 1.43 -55.56
CA LYS A 221 -11.17 0.20 -55.79
C LYS A 221 -10.75 -0.95 -54.88
N ALA A 222 -9.61 -0.83 -54.21
CA ALA A 222 -9.10 -1.86 -53.32
C ALA A 222 -9.56 -1.58 -51.89
N ASP A 223 -10.05 -2.61 -51.19
CA ASP A 223 -10.43 -2.50 -49.80
C ASP A 223 -9.18 -2.44 -48.91
N ALA A 224 -8.95 -1.28 -48.30
CA ALA A 224 -7.82 -1.02 -47.41
C ALA A 224 -7.94 -1.74 -46.05
N SER A 225 -9.11 -2.26 -45.69
CA SER A 225 -9.32 -3.03 -44.45
C SER A 225 -8.92 -4.51 -44.58
N MET A 226 -8.77 -5.00 -45.81
CA MET A 226 -8.33 -6.36 -46.09
C MET A 226 -6.81 -6.40 -46.11
N PHE A 227 -6.18 -6.97 -45.09
CA PHE A 227 -4.72 -7.13 -45.04
C PHE A 227 -4.26 -8.31 -45.90
N ASP A 228 -3.09 -8.17 -46.54
CA ASP A 228 -2.48 -9.28 -47.27
C ASP A 228 -1.74 -10.18 -46.27
N HIS A 229 -1.74 -11.50 -46.48
CA HIS A 229 -1.13 -12.49 -45.59
C HIS A 229 0.37 -12.26 -45.37
#